data_AF-B0E5J0-F1
#
_entry.id   AF-B0E5J0-F1
#
_cell.length_a   1.000
_cell.length_b   1.000
_cell.length_c   1.000
_cell.angle_alpha   90.00
_cell.angle_beta   90.00
_cell.angle_gamma   90.00
#
_symmetry.space_group_name_H-M   'P 1'
#
loop_
_entity.id
_entity.type
_entity.pdbx_description
1 polymer ?
#
loop_
_entity_poly.entity_id
_entity_poly.type
_entity_poly.pdbx_seq_one_letter_code
_entity_poly.pdbx_strand_id
1 'polypeptide(L)'
;MVHLENVFLKNVLLYLPTLKDVGRFTQVCKSCEEAINTIYVNPYELTIHHSFDEIIPVFPNLQTFYVRRCPERLYKISANDIPLIEIGRWNETSKQTKVFNTKWFCSKIRKLRISIDFCMKFQLKHPEYFTQLQELVILNNNDLNIITKLLELPTLKKVIIFCNISEFQKYFEKVEFNKYKQINFIIILNEYGFTINNLLKQIDYSQFVNCTFYTRIFNKSTINLPYLPLLPYENKFLIKFKKQNNTVTIESDVLDKINEINEIIVKGEIQNVIIENILKEFEGNQFDLTTLPIESLSITKVKKQSLIIIIPPNLKSLTINSCKSSIDISKCHLKKLVLNNYHGKLIEIHDDNLEKLKLVLDRSKWYHNGTY
;
A
#
# COMPACT_ATOMS: atom_id res chain seq x y z
N MET A 1 -9.44 35.20 6.35
CA MET A 1 -8.19 34.86 7.07
C MET A 1 -8.45 33.96 8.29
N VAL A 2 -9.28 34.40 9.25
CA VAL A 2 -9.53 33.67 10.53
C VAL A 2 -10.06 32.23 10.36
N HIS A 3 -10.92 31.95 9.37
CA HIS A 3 -11.41 30.58 9.13
C HIS A 3 -10.33 29.62 8.61
N LEU A 4 -9.42 30.10 7.76
CA LEU A 4 -8.31 29.30 7.23
C LEU A 4 -7.29 28.99 8.32
N GLU A 5 -7.02 29.96 9.20
CA GLU A 5 -6.15 29.79 10.36
C GLU A 5 -6.64 28.67 11.28
N ASN A 6 -7.93 28.66 11.65
CA ASN A 6 -8.49 27.62 12.51
C ASN A 6 -8.43 26.22 11.87
N VAL A 7 -8.68 26.12 10.55
CA VAL A 7 -8.51 24.85 9.81
C VAL A 7 -7.06 24.38 9.85
N PHE A 8 -6.10 25.29 9.67
CA PHE A 8 -4.68 24.97 9.70
C PHE A 8 -4.24 24.51 11.08
N LEU A 9 -4.65 25.22 12.13
CA LEU A 9 -4.36 24.88 13.53
C LEU A 9 -4.93 23.52 13.92
N LYS A 10 -6.17 23.21 13.52
CA LYS A 10 -6.76 21.88 13.74
C LYS A 10 -5.99 20.79 13.01
N ASN A 11 -5.54 21.04 11.77
CA ASN A 11 -4.69 20.10 11.05
C ASN A 11 -3.38 19.85 11.79
N VAL A 12 -2.70 20.89 12.29
CA VAL A 12 -1.48 20.73 13.10
C VAL A 12 -1.77 19.92 14.37
N LEU A 13 -2.83 20.28 15.10
CA LEU A 13 -3.27 19.60 16.32
C LEU A 13 -3.48 18.09 16.10
N LEU A 14 -4.10 17.68 14.98
CA LEU A 14 -4.38 16.28 14.66
C LEU A 14 -3.13 15.38 14.57
N TYR A 15 -1.96 15.97 14.33
CA TYR A 15 -0.69 15.24 14.23
C TYR A 15 0.19 15.37 15.48
N LEU A 16 -0.29 16.01 16.55
CA LEU A 16 0.45 16.03 17.82
C LEU A 16 0.40 14.65 18.51
N PRO A 17 1.56 14.09 18.90
CA PRO A 17 1.62 12.68 19.29
C PRO A 17 1.21 12.41 20.75
N THR A 18 1.42 13.37 21.66
CA THR A 18 1.17 13.18 23.10
C THR A 18 0.32 14.32 23.69
N LEU A 19 -0.32 14.06 24.83
CA LEU A 19 -1.06 15.09 25.57
C LEU A 19 -0.16 16.24 26.05
N LYS A 20 1.14 15.97 26.26
CA LYS A 20 2.12 17.01 26.58
C LYS A 20 2.30 17.99 25.41
N ASP A 21 2.33 17.48 24.19
CA ASP A 21 2.45 18.32 22.99
C ASP A 21 1.16 19.12 22.76
N VAL A 22 0.00 18.51 22.98
CA VAL A 22 -1.31 19.19 22.97
C VAL A 22 -1.34 20.33 24.02
N GLY A 23 -0.87 20.08 25.24
CA GLY A 23 -0.79 21.10 26.29
C GLY A 23 0.22 22.21 26.02
N ARG A 24 1.29 21.94 25.26
CA ARG A 24 2.18 23.02 24.76
C ARG A 24 1.51 23.82 23.66
N PHE A 25 0.75 23.16 22.79
CA PHE A 25 0.03 23.80 21.70
C PHE A 25 -1.04 24.77 22.21
N THR A 26 -1.84 24.41 23.23
CA THR A 26 -2.81 25.35 23.86
C THR A 26 -2.14 26.63 24.35
N GLN A 27 -0.91 26.53 24.86
CA GLN A 27 -0.19 27.64 25.48
C GLN A 27 0.41 28.62 24.46
N VAL A 28 0.43 28.29 23.16
CA VAL A 28 1.03 29.15 22.13
C VAL A 28 0.21 30.42 21.94
N CYS A 29 -1.11 30.30 21.75
CA CYS A 29 -2.02 31.44 21.61
C CYS A 29 -3.48 31.00 21.79
N LYS A 30 -4.37 31.99 21.94
CA LYS A 30 -5.81 31.78 22.09
C LYS A 30 -6.42 30.96 20.95
N SER A 31 -5.98 31.18 19.69
CA SER A 31 -6.46 30.42 18.54
C SER A 31 -6.16 28.92 18.66
N CYS A 32 -5.02 28.54 19.26
CA CYS A 32 -4.66 27.14 19.50
C CYS A 32 -5.53 26.50 20.59
N GLU A 33 -5.85 27.25 21.64
CA GLU A 33 -6.80 26.82 22.67
C GLU A 33 -8.21 26.62 22.09
N GLU A 34 -8.69 27.57 21.28
CA GLU A 34 -9.97 27.47 20.57
C GLU A 34 -10.01 26.28 19.60
N ALA A 35 -8.89 25.94 18.95
CA ALA A 35 -8.80 24.78 18.08
C ALA A 35 -9.06 23.46 18.84
N ILE A 36 -8.55 23.33 20.06
CA ILE A 36 -8.78 22.16 20.93
C ILE A 36 -10.23 22.09 21.39
N ASN A 37 -10.80 23.24 21.76
CA ASN A 37 -12.20 23.30 22.18
C ASN A 37 -13.17 23.01 21.03
N THR A 38 -12.76 23.14 19.76
CA THR A 38 -13.67 23.00 18.61
C THR A 38 -13.33 21.81 17.70
N ILE A 39 -12.39 20.96 18.10
CA ILE A 39 -12.08 19.72 17.37
C ILE A 39 -13.07 18.63 17.76
N TYR A 40 -13.52 17.86 16.76
CA TYR A 40 -14.52 16.80 16.93
C TYR A 40 -13.90 15.39 16.91
N VAL A 41 -12.59 15.28 16.67
CA VAL A 41 -11.84 14.03 16.69
C VAL A 41 -10.49 14.25 17.38
N ASN A 42 -10.02 13.25 18.12
CA ASN A 42 -8.74 13.35 18.81
C ASN A 42 -7.58 13.24 17.82
N PRO A 43 -6.40 13.82 18.13
CA PRO A 43 -5.20 13.59 17.35
C PRO A 43 -4.89 12.10 17.16
N TYR A 44 -4.39 11.77 15.98
CA TYR A 44 -4.38 10.40 15.47
C TYR A 44 -3.46 9.45 16.25
N GLU A 45 -2.43 9.97 16.90
CA GLU A 45 -1.42 9.18 17.61
C GLU A 45 -1.63 9.12 19.13
N LEU A 46 -2.55 9.93 19.71
CA LEU A 46 -2.74 9.96 21.16
C LEU A 46 -3.06 8.60 21.77
N THR A 47 -3.90 7.80 21.10
CA THR A 47 -4.31 6.46 21.61
C THR A 47 -3.19 5.42 21.59
N ILE A 48 -2.00 5.76 21.08
CA ILE A 48 -0.80 4.94 21.20
C ILE A 48 -0.19 5.08 22.61
N HIS A 49 -0.29 6.27 23.20
CA HIS A 49 0.42 6.67 24.41
C HIS A 49 -0.49 6.90 25.61
N HIS A 50 -1.75 7.24 25.36
CA HIS A 50 -2.70 7.67 26.39
C HIS A 50 -3.96 6.81 26.36
N SER A 51 -4.49 6.60 27.55
CA SER A 51 -5.76 5.92 27.77
C SER A 51 -6.93 6.81 27.37
N PHE A 52 -8.07 6.15 27.27
CA PHE A 52 -9.32 6.79 26.96
C PHE A 52 -9.70 7.88 27.99
N ASP A 53 -9.57 7.54 29.28
CA ASP A 53 -9.94 8.41 30.40
C ASP A 53 -9.06 9.67 30.50
N GLU A 54 -7.84 9.63 29.94
CA GLU A 54 -6.94 10.78 29.87
C GLU A 54 -7.25 11.70 28.68
N ILE A 55 -7.78 11.16 27.57
CA ILE A 55 -8.00 11.94 26.34
C ILE A 55 -9.32 12.71 26.40
N ILE A 56 -10.40 12.08 26.85
CA ILE A 56 -11.75 12.69 26.82
C ILE A 56 -11.81 14.05 27.52
N PRO A 57 -11.27 14.22 28.75
CA PRO A 57 -11.37 15.49 29.46
C PRO A 57 -10.69 16.67 28.74
N VAL A 58 -9.77 16.38 27.82
CA VAL A 58 -9.00 17.40 27.08
C VAL A 58 -9.77 17.91 25.86
N PHE A 59 -10.68 17.12 25.29
CA PHE A 59 -11.41 17.45 24.06
C PHE A 59 -12.92 17.48 24.33
N PRO A 60 -13.46 18.62 24.80
CA PRO A 60 -14.84 18.69 25.31
C PRO A 60 -15.91 18.48 24.23
N ASN A 61 -15.61 18.76 22.96
CA ASN A 61 -16.55 18.65 21.84
C ASN A 61 -16.28 17.43 20.94
N LEU A 62 -15.65 16.40 21.50
CA LEU A 62 -15.32 15.18 20.77
C LEU A 62 -16.59 14.44 20.30
N GLN A 63 -16.69 14.19 19.00
CA GLN A 63 -17.77 13.41 18.40
C GLN A 63 -17.31 12.03 17.94
N THR A 64 -16.05 11.94 17.54
CA THR A 64 -15.43 10.72 17.04
C THR A 64 -14.17 10.43 17.83
N PHE A 65 -14.04 9.22 18.35
CA PHE A 65 -12.82 8.75 18.99
C PHE A 65 -12.03 7.87 18.01
N TYR A 66 -10.87 8.35 17.58
CA TYR A 66 -9.96 7.65 16.68
C TYR A 66 -8.98 6.77 17.45
N VAL A 67 -9.02 5.47 17.16
CA VAL A 67 -8.26 4.42 17.86
C VAL A 67 -7.19 3.84 16.94
N ARG A 68 -5.92 3.92 17.38
CA ARG A 68 -4.77 3.24 16.77
C ARG A 68 -4.25 2.04 17.55
N ARG A 69 -4.56 1.98 18.84
CA ARG A 69 -4.29 0.88 19.74
C ARG A 69 -5.38 0.87 20.80
N CYS A 70 -5.82 -0.32 21.22
CA CYS A 70 -6.73 -0.39 22.36
C CYS A 70 -5.97 0.05 23.62
N PRO A 71 -6.45 1.04 24.37
CA PRO A 71 -5.98 1.22 25.74
C PRO A 71 -6.28 -0.05 26.53
N GLU A 72 -5.37 -0.44 27.42
CA GLU A 72 -5.42 -1.73 28.14
C GLU A 72 -6.70 -1.91 28.99
N ARG A 73 -7.53 -0.86 29.11
CA ARG A 73 -8.78 -0.83 29.85
C ARG A 73 -9.79 0.09 29.15
N LEU A 74 -10.71 -0.49 28.37
CA LEU A 74 -11.88 0.20 27.84
C LEU A 74 -13.11 -0.27 28.65
N TYR A 75 -13.54 0.55 29.60
CA TYR A 75 -14.73 0.27 30.41
C TYR A 75 -15.98 0.91 29.81
N LYS A 76 -17.13 0.23 29.94
CA LYS A 76 -18.43 0.69 29.43
C LYS A 76 -18.81 2.07 29.98
N ILE A 77 -18.45 2.37 31.23
CA ILE A 77 -18.79 3.62 31.90
C ILE A 77 -18.08 4.80 31.23
N SER A 78 -16.76 4.69 31.03
CA SER A 78 -15.96 5.69 30.30
C SER A 78 -16.45 5.88 28.86
N ALA A 79 -16.85 4.80 28.20
CA ALA A 79 -17.20 4.85 26.79
C ALA A 79 -18.59 5.40 26.48
N ASN A 80 -19.49 5.59 27.47
CA ASN A 80 -20.85 6.05 27.22
C ASN A 80 -20.89 7.46 26.59
N ASP A 81 -19.92 8.31 26.92
CA ASP A 81 -19.81 9.69 26.42
C ASP A 81 -19.24 9.79 24.99
N ILE A 82 -18.77 8.67 24.41
CA ILE A 82 -18.30 8.64 23.02
C ILE A 82 -19.49 8.50 22.06
N PRO A 83 -19.65 9.40 21.09
CA PRO A 83 -20.69 9.22 20.08
C PRO A 83 -20.30 8.16 19.05
N LEU A 84 -19.08 8.23 18.50
CA LEU A 84 -18.60 7.37 17.42
C LEU A 84 -17.14 6.93 17.60
N ILE A 85 -16.78 5.76 17.07
CA ILE A 85 -15.43 5.21 17.10
C ILE A 85 -14.94 4.93 15.68
N GLU A 86 -13.70 5.35 15.39
CA GLU A 86 -13.00 5.00 14.17
C GLU A 86 -11.73 4.21 14.50
N ILE A 87 -11.64 2.98 14.00
CA ILE A 87 -10.49 2.10 14.25
C ILE A 87 -9.55 2.18 13.07
N GLY A 88 -8.50 2.99 13.22
CA GLY A 88 -7.44 3.17 12.23
C GLY A 88 -6.40 2.05 12.22
N ARG A 89 -6.13 1.43 13.37
CA ARG A 89 -5.35 0.19 13.48
C ARG A 89 -5.71 -0.46 14.80
N TRP A 90 -5.72 -1.79 14.82
CA TRP A 90 -5.81 -2.53 16.07
C TRP A 90 -4.67 -3.53 16.13
N ASN A 91 -3.64 -3.22 16.91
CA ASN A 91 -2.50 -4.10 17.10
C ASN A 91 -2.24 -4.33 18.58
N GLU A 92 -2.94 -5.31 19.16
CA GLU A 92 -2.67 -5.77 20.53
C GLU A 92 -1.67 -6.91 20.50
N THR A 93 -0.44 -6.68 20.95
CA THR A 93 0.62 -7.71 20.94
C THR A 93 0.54 -8.69 22.10
N SER A 94 -0.23 -8.42 23.16
CA SER A 94 -0.12 -9.17 24.43
C SER A 94 -1.38 -9.93 24.88
N LYS A 95 -2.62 -9.43 24.69
CA LYS A 95 -3.86 -10.14 25.07
C LYS A 95 -5.03 -9.80 24.14
N GLN A 96 -5.89 -10.79 23.86
CA GLN A 96 -7.15 -10.58 23.12
C GLN A 96 -8.12 -9.74 23.97
N THR A 97 -8.57 -8.60 23.47
CA THR A 97 -9.70 -7.88 24.08
C THR A 97 -11.05 -8.51 23.71
N LYS A 98 -11.97 -8.53 24.67
CA LYS A 98 -13.34 -9.02 24.46
C LYS A 98 -14.31 -7.94 23.95
N VAL A 99 -13.83 -6.72 23.72
CA VAL A 99 -14.67 -5.56 23.37
C VAL A 99 -15.47 -5.77 22.08
N PHE A 100 -14.90 -6.48 21.09
CA PHE A 100 -15.61 -6.82 19.85
C PHE A 100 -16.72 -7.86 20.00
N ASN A 101 -16.81 -8.52 21.16
CA ASN A 101 -17.93 -9.40 21.49
C ASN A 101 -19.06 -8.64 22.20
N THR A 102 -18.94 -7.32 22.39
CA THR A 102 -19.92 -6.53 23.14
C THR A 102 -20.68 -5.58 22.23
N LYS A 103 -22.01 -5.58 22.35
CA LYS A 103 -22.87 -4.70 21.55
C LYS A 103 -22.56 -3.22 21.78
N TRP A 104 -22.31 -2.81 23.03
CA TRP A 104 -22.09 -1.40 23.38
C TRP A 104 -20.86 -0.77 22.70
N PHE A 105 -19.81 -1.56 22.46
CA PHE A 105 -18.61 -1.09 21.79
C PHE A 105 -18.79 -1.13 20.27
N CYS A 106 -19.19 -2.29 19.73
CA CYS A 106 -19.36 -2.48 18.30
C CYS A 106 -20.41 -1.54 17.69
N SER A 107 -21.48 -1.21 18.43
CA SER A 107 -22.54 -0.32 17.95
C SER A 107 -22.06 1.12 17.72
N LYS A 108 -20.91 1.51 18.28
CA LYS A 108 -20.31 2.85 18.12
C LYS A 108 -19.29 2.89 16.99
N ILE A 109 -18.87 1.75 16.45
CA ILE A 109 -17.84 1.70 15.41
C ILE A 109 -18.44 2.18 14.09
N ARG A 110 -17.95 3.32 13.60
CA ARG A 110 -18.32 3.90 12.31
C ARG A 110 -17.36 3.52 11.20
N LYS A 111 -16.08 3.35 11.53
CA LYS A 111 -15.01 2.95 10.61
C LYS A 111 -14.18 1.84 11.19
N LEU A 112 -13.97 0.78 10.43
CA LEU A 112 -13.18 -0.38 10.83
C LEU A 112 -12.11 -0.69 9.79
N ARG A 113 -10.85 -0.77 10.22
CA ARG A 113 -9.77 -1.31 9.41
C ARG A 113 -9.40 -2.72 9.88
N ILE A 114 -9.64 -3.70 9.02
CA ILE A 114 -9.30 -5.11 9.24
C ILE A 114 -7.96 -5.41 8.56
N SER A 115 -7.07 -6.05 9.30
CA SER A 115 -5.78 -6.54 8.81
C SER A 115 -5.60 -8.00 9.22
N ILE A 116 -4.59 -8.68 8.68
CA ILE A 116 -4.26 -10.07 9.07
C ILE A 116 -4.11 -10.20 10.59
N ASP A 117 -3.42 -9.26 11.25
CA ASP A 117 -3.27 -9.26 12.72
C ASP A 117 -4.61 -9.16 13.45
N PHE A 118 -5.56 -8.41 12.88
CA PHE A 118 -6.91 -8.31 13.41
C PHE A 118 -7.62 -9.67 13.29
N CYS A 119 -7.65 -10.26 12.10
CA CYS A 119 -8.32 -11.55 11.86
C CYS A 119 -7.71 -12.70 12.67
N MET A 120 -6.39 -12.72 12.87
CA MET A 120 -5.74 -13.75 13.70
C MET A 120 -6.13 -13.64 15.18
N LYS A 121 -6.47 -12.44 15.66
CA LYS A 121 -6.74 -12.19 17.09
C LYS A 121 -8.23 -12.14 17.42
N PHE A 122 -9.08 -11.77 16.46
CA PHE A 122 -10.49 -11.55 16.67
C PHE A 122 -11.34 -12.39 15.72
N GLN A 123 -12.16 -13.26 16.30
CA GLN A 123 -13.30 -13.83 15.62
C GLN A 123 -14.50 -12.90 15.85
N LEU A 124 -14.97 -12.22 14.80
CA LEU A 124 -16.17 -11.40 14.88
C LEU A 124 -17.41 -12.32 14.94
N LYS A 125 -17.77 -12.74 16.15
CA LYS A 125 -18.91 -13.63 16.40
C LYS A 125 -20.26 -12.97 16.12
N HIS A 126 -20.33 -11.65 16.30
CA HIS A 126 -21.55 -10.85 16.20
C HIS A 126 -21.42 -9.67 15.23
N PRO A 127 -21.35 -9.90 13.90
CA PRO A 127 -21.34 -8.82 12.90
C PRO A 127 -22.55 -7.88 13.02
N GLU A 128 -23.70 -8.37 13.47
CA GLU A 128 -24.92 -7.61 13.70
C GLU A 128 -24.80 -6.52 14.77
N TYR A 129 -23.75 -6.57 15.61
CA TYR A 129 -23.50 -5.51 16.59
C TYR A 129 -22.95 -4.23 15.98
N PHE A 130 -22.46 -4.27 14.74
CA PHE A 130 -21.87 -3.13 14.03
C PHE A 130 -22.94 -2.23 13.40
N THR A 131 -23.88 -1.74 14.21
CA THR A 131 -25.08 -1.01 13.77
C THR A 131 -24.82 0.39 13.21
N GLN A 132 -23.60 0.90 13.31
CA GLN A 132 -23.22 2.23 12.79
C GLN A 132 -22.04 2.16 11.81
N LEU A 133 -21.57 0.97 11.46
CA LEU A 133 -20.44 0.81 10.56
C LEU A 133 -20.81 1.32 9.16
N GLN A 134 -20.06 2.32 8.69
CA GLN A 134 -20.24 2.98 7.38
C GLN A 134 -19.05 2.78 6.44
N GLU A 135 -17.84 2.65 6.98
CA GLU A 135 -16.63 2.45 6.20
C GLU A 135 -15.82 1.23 6.70
N LEU A 136 -15.52 0.32 5.77
CA LEU A 136 -14.70 -0.85 6.02
C LEU A 136 -13.44 -0.80 5.16
N VAL A 137 -12.27 -0.97 5.77
CA VAL A 137 -10.99 -1.06 5.06
C VAL A 137 -10.41 -2.45 5.30
N ILE A 138 -10.21 -3.21 4.23
CA ILE A 138 -9.72 -4.60 4.26
C ILE A 138 -8.30 -4.61 3.72
N LEU A 139 -7.34 -5.00 4.57
CA LEU A 139 -5.93 -5.11 4.23
C LEU A 139 -5.52 -6.58 4.12
N ASN A 140 -5.14 -7.01 2.91
CA ASN A 140 -4.63 -8.35 2.59
C ASN A 140 -5.67 -9.49 2.82
N ASN A 141 -5.20 -10.73 2.70
CA ASN A 141 -5.95 -11.99 2.78
C ASN A 141 -6.64 -12.16 4.16
N ASN A 142 -7.89 -11.70 4.26
CA ASN A 142 -8.73 -11.81 5.44
C ASN A 142 -9.81 -12.88 5.24
N ASP A 143 -10.41 -13.35 6.34
CA ASP A 143 -11.48 -14.36 6.30
C ASP A 143 -12.69 -13.86 5.50
N LEU A 144 -12.90 -14.47 4.33
CA LEU A 144 -13.98 -14.17 3.40
C LEU A 144 -15.36 -14.29 4.07
N ASN A 145 -15.54 -15.21 5.02
CA ASN A 145 -16.82 -15.40 5.71
C ASN A 145 -17.15 -14.22 6.64
N ILE A 146 -16.14 -13.59 7.24
CA ILE A 146 -16.33 -12.39 8.06
C ILE A 146 -16.66 -11.21 7.16
N ILE A 147 -15.94 -11.09 6.04
CA ILE A 147 -16.14 -10.00 5.09
C ILE A 147 -17.56 -10.04 4.53
N THR A 148 -18.04 -11.19 4.05
CA THR A 148 -19.39 -11.32 3.49
C THR A 148 -20.46 -10.88 4.48
N LYS A 149 -20.38 -11.32 5.74
CA LYS A 149 -21.32 -10.89 6.80
C LYS A 149 -21.28 -9.38 7.07
N LEU A 150 -20.11 -8.75 7.00
CA LEU A 150 -20.00 -7.29 7.14
C LEU A 150 -20.57 -6.54 5.94
N LEU A 151 -20.42 -7.09 4.72
CA LEU A 151 -20.99 -6.50 3.51
C LEU A 151 -22.53 -6.48 3.52
N GLU A 152 -23.16 -7.40 4.26
CA GLU A 152 -24.62 -7.45 4.43
C GLU A 152 -25.16 -6.35 5.37
N LEU A 153 -24.29 -5.61 6.07
CA LEU A 153 -24.74 -4.56 6.97
C LEU A 153 -25.39 -3.42 6.18
N PRO A 154 -26.63 -3.01 6.53
CA PRO A 154 -27.37 -1.98 5.79
C PRO A 154 -26.75 -0.58 5.94
N THR A 155 -25.96 -0.36 7.00
CA THR A 155 -25.30 0.93 7.25
C THR A 155 -24.00 1.12 6.49
N LEU A 156 -23.45 0.05 5.90
CA LEU A 156 -22.17 0.09 5.21
C LEU A 156 -22.34 0.82 3.87
N LYS A 157 -21.49 1.83 3.63
CA LYS A 157 -21.56 2.70 2.44
C LYS A 157 -20.29 2.67 1.61
N LYS A 158 -19.16 2.36 2.21
CA LYS A 158 -17.86 2.37 1.54
C LYS A 158 -17.00 1.20 1.99
N VAL A 159 -16.41 0.51 1.04
CA VAL A 159 -15.47 -0.59 1.29
C VAL A 159 -14.21 -0.37 0.48
N ILE A 160 -13.05 -0.34 1.14
CA ILE A 160 -11.75 -0.22 0.49
C ILE A 160 -11.01 -1.55 0.66
N ILE A 161 -10.64 -2.20 -0.44
CA ILE A 161 -9.98 -3.51 -0.42
C ILE A 161 -8.58 -3.36 -1.02
N PHE A 162 -7.57 -3.69 -0.23
CA PHE A 162 -6.19 -3.84 -0.69
C PHE A 162 -5.90 -5.33 -0.86
N CYS A 163 -5.73 -5.77 -2.11
CA CYS A 163 -5.51 -7.17 -2.44
C CYS A 163 -4.62 -7.30 -3.68
N ASN A 164 -4.10 -8.50 -3.93
CA ASN A 164 -3.52 -8.84 -5.23
C ASN A 164 -4.59 -9.38 -6.20
N ILE A 165 -4.24 -9.54 -7.47
CA ILE A 165 -5.19 -9.99 -8.50
C ILE A 165 -5.75 -11.40 -8.17
N SER A 166 -4.92 -12.32 -7.69
CA SER A 166 -5.35 -13.67 -7.30
C SER A 166 -6.32 -13.67 -6.11
N GLU A 167 -6.13 -12.77 -5.15
CA GLU A 167 -7.04 -12.56 -4.03
C GLU A 167 -8.35 -11.93 -4.51
N PHE A 168 -8.28 -10.93 -5.38
CA PHE A 168 -9.47 -10.34 -6.01
C PHE A 168 -10.28 -11.39 -6.77
N GLN A 169 -9.62 -12.33 -7.45
CA GLN A 169 -10.28 -13.48 -8.09
C GLN A 169 -11.13 -14.28 -7.11
N LYS A 170 -10.55 -14.63 -5.95
CA LYS A 170 -11.27 -15.36 -4.89
C LYS A 170 -12.42 -14.54 -4.29
N TYR A 171 -12.28 -13.21 -4.21
CA TYR A 171 -13.35 -12.34 -3.75
C TYR A 171 -14.53 -12.36 -4.74
N PHE A 172 -14.29 -12.12 -6.03
CA PHE A 172 -15.41 -12.04 -6.99
C PHE A 172 -16.08 -13.40 -7.22
N GLU A 173 -15.36 -14.51 -7.07
CA GLU A 173 -15.95 -15.86 -7.18
C GLU A 173 -16.99 -16.14 -6.08
N LYS A 174 -16.90 -15.43 -4.95
CA LYS A 174 -17.79 -15.64 -3.77
C LYS A 174 -18.70 -14.46 -3.45
N VAL A 175 -18.39 -13.28 -3.97
CA VAL A 175 -19.09 -12.04 -3.64
C VAL A 175 -19.63 -11.43 -4.93
N GLU A 176 -20.95 -11.34 -5.01
CA GLU A 176 -21.63 -10.61 -6.07
C GLU A 176 -21.63 -9.11 -5.74
N PHE A 177 -20.56 -8.39 -6.11
CA PHE A 177 -20.39 -6.96 -5.78
C PHE A 177 -21.56 -6.08 -6.24
N ASN A 178 -22.14 -6.37 -7.40
CA ASN A 178 -23.24 -5.60 -7.97
C ASN A 178 -24.55 -5.71 -7.17
N LYS A 179 -24.69 -6.74 -6.32
CA LYS A 179 -25.82 -6.89 -5.38
C LYS A 179 -25.86 -5.75 -4.36
N TYR A 180 -24.70 -5.22 -3.97
CA TYR A 180 -24.56 -4.24 -2.92
C TYR A 180 -24.58 -2.80 -3.48
N LYS A 181 -25.72 -2.37 -4.02
CA LYS A 181 -25.89 -1.05 -4.67
C LYS A 181 -25.63 0.15 -3.76
N GLN A 182 -25.77 -0.03 -2.46
CA GLN A 182 -25.51 1.01 -1.46
C GLN A 182 -24.03 1.19 -1.12
N ILE A 183 -23.17 0.26 -1.54
CA ILE A 183 -21.75 0.25 -1.19
C ILE A 183 -20.94 0.73 -2.39
N ASN A 184 -20.15 1.79 -2.19
CA ASN A 184 -19.07 2.16 -3.09
C ASN A 184 -17.81 1.35 -2.76
N PHE A 185 -17.41 0.45 -3.66
CA PHE A 185 -16.19 -0.33 -3.51
C PHE A 185 -15.01 0.38 -4.15
N ILE A 186 -13.90 0.47 -3.43
CA ILE A 186 -12.61 0.91 -3.96
C ILE A 186 -11.64 -0.25 -3.84
N ILE A 187 -11.22 -0.79 -4.97
CA ILE A 187 -10.32 -1.94 -5.04
C ILE A 187 -8.94 -1.45 -5.47
N ILE A 188 -7.93 -1.66 -4.64
CA ILE A 188 -6.54 -1.27 -4.89
C ILE A 188 -5.73 -2.56 -5.09
N LEU A 189 -5.42 -2.83 -6.36
CA LEU A 189 -4.65 -3.98 -6.79
C LEU A 189 -3.17 -3.73 -6.55
N ASN A 190 -2.61 -4.45 -5.58
CA ASN A 190 -1.20 -4.41 -5.27
C ASN A 190 -0.49 -5.69 -5.72
N GLU A 191 0.82 -5.62 -5.78
CA GLU A 191 1.66 -6.77 -6.03
C GLU A 191 1.91 -7.57 -4.74
N TYR A 192 1.56 -8.85 -4.75
CA TYR A 192 2.14 -9.82 -3.85
C TYR A 192 2.60 -11.01 -4.67
N GLY A 193 3.92 -11.22 -4.68
CA GLY A 193 4.63 -12.40 -5.19
C GLY A 193 3.80 -13.30 -6.09
N PHE A 194 3.90 -13.08 -7.40
CA PHE A 194 3.29 -13.96 -8.37
C PHE A 194 3.83 -15.39 -8.21
N THR A 195 2.92 -16.31 -7.92
CA THR A 195 3.12 -17.73 -8.20
C THR A 195 2.93 -17.93 -9.70
N ILE A 196 4.00 -18.37 -10.36
CA ILE A 196 4.17 -18.63 -11.81
C ILE A 196 3.07 -19.51 -12.45
N ASN A 197 2.14 -20.06 -11.66
CA ASN A 197 1.27 -21.16 -12.07
C ASN A 197 -0.19 -20.78 -12.33
N ASN A 198 -0.63 -19.55 -12.06
CA ASN A 198 -1.99 -19.16 -12.37
C ASN A 198 -1.99 -18.28 -13.61
N LEU A 199 -2.41 -18.85 -14.75
CA LEU A 199 -3.06 -18.08 -15.80
C LEU A 199 -4.22 -17.34 -15.12
N LEU A 200 -3.98 -16.10 -14.70
CA LEU A 200 -5.04 -15.27 -14.17
C LEU A 200 -6.05 -15.12 -15.31
N LYS A 201 -7.29 -15.55 -15.07
CA LYS A 201 -8.40 -15.26 -15.96
C LYS A 201 -8.39 -13.75 -16.20
N GLN A 202 -8.42 -13.35 -17.46
CA GLN A 202 -8.57 -11.95 -17.82
C GLN A 202 -9.87 -11.45 -17.19
N ILE A 203 -9.77 -10.47 -16.30
CA ILE A 203 -10.91 -9.89 -15.60
C ILE A 203 -11.35 -8.69 -16.40
N ASP A 204 -12.59 -8.71 -16.90
CA ASP A 204 -13.23 -7.50 -17.36
C ASP A 204 -13.69 -6.69 -16.14
N TYR A 205 -12.96 -5.63 -15.79
CA TYR A 205 -13.29 -4.79 -14.64
C TYR A 205 -14.55 -3.94 -14.87
N SER A 206 -14.99 -3.75 -16.12
CA SER A 206 -16.16 -2.94 -16.44
C SER A 206 -17.48 -3.56 -15.97
N GLN A 207 -17.50 -4.88 -15.72
CA GLN A 207 -18.68 -5.59 -15.23
C GLN A 207 -19.08 -5.19 -13.79
N PHE A 208 -18.18 -4.56 -13.03
CA PHE A 208 -18.40 -4.21 -11.63
C PHE A 208 -18.84 -2.75 -11.48
N VAL A 209 -20.12 -2.50 -11.65
CA VAL A 209 -20.69 -1.13 -11.75
C VAL A 209 -20.46 -0.29 -10.48
N ASN A 210 -20.44 -0.92 -9.30
CA ASN A 210 -20.25 -0.22 -8.02
C ASN A 210 -18.79 -0.21 -7.54
N CYS A 211 -17.83 -0.59 -8.41
CA CYS A 211 -16.43 -0.71 -8.05
C CYS A 211 -15.57 0.30 -8.81
N THR A 212 -14.72 1.01 -8.08
CA THR A 212 -13.60 1.78 -8.65
C THR A 212 -12.31 1.00 -8.43
N PHE A 213 -11.58 0.73 -9.51
CA PHE A 213 -10.32 -0.01 -9.47
C PHE A 213 -9.13 0.92 -9.62
N TYR A 214 -8.09 0.67 -8.83
CA TYR A 214 -6.78 1.28 -8.96
C TYR A 214 -5.71 0.17 -9.00
N THR A 215 -4.59 0.44 -9.67
CA THR A 215 -3.49 -0.51 -9.75
C THR A 215 -2.16 0.08 -9.30
N ARG A 216 -1.28 -0.81 -8.79
CA ARG A 216 0.14 -0.57 -8.52
C ARG A 216 1.06 -1.51 -9.32
N ILE A 217 0.47 -2.34 -10.16
CA ILE A 217 1.14 -3.31 -11.01
C ILE A 217 0.62 -3.17 -12.45
N PHE A 218 1.50 -3.25 -13.42
CA PHE A 218 1.12 -3.23 -14.83
C PHE A 218 1.32 -4.60 -15.46
N ASN A 219 0.21 -5.18 -15.91
CA ASN A 219 0.15 -6.35 -16.76
C ASN A 219 -1.05 -6.21 -17.71
N LYS A 220 -1.29 -7.19 -18.58
CA LYS A 220 -2.35 -7.12 -19.60
C LYS A 220 -3.74 -6.86 -19.01
N SER A 221 -3.99 -7.29 -17.76
CA SER A 221 -5.27 -7.08 -17.09
C SER A 221 -5.38 -5.69 -16.46
N THR A 222 -4.29 -5.09 -15.98
CA THR A 222 -4.34 -3.86 -15.18
C THR A 222 -3.85 -2.61 -15.90
N ILE A 223 -3.26 -2.73 -17.09
CA ILE A 223 -2.65 -1.59 -17.80
C ILE A 223 -3.60 -0.41 -18.05
N ASN A 224 -4.90 -0.69 -18.24
CA ASN A 224 -5.91 0.33 -18.47
C ASN A 224 -6.51 0.91 -17.18
N LEU A 225 -6.08 0.45 -15.99
CA LEU A 225 -6.57 0.93 -14.71
C LEU A 225 -5.77 2.15 -14.23
N PRO A 226 -6.39 3.10 -13.53
CA PRO A 226 -5.69 4.25 -12.99
C PRO A 226 -4.64 3.82 -11.96
N TYR A 227 -3.43 4.37 -12.09
CA TYR A 227 -2.35 4.14 -11.15
C TYR A 227 -2.57 4.91 -9.85
N LEU A 228 -2.39 4.23 -8.71
CA LEU A 228 -2.44 4.87 -7.40
C LEU A 228 -1.11 4.66 -6.66
N PRO A 229 -0.28 5.69 -6.48
CA PRO A 229 1.00 5.53 -5.79
C PRO A 229 0.84 5.03 -4.34
N LEU A 230 1.91 4.44 -3.83
CA LEU A 230 1.98 4.04 -2.43
C LEU A 230 2.05 5.29 -1.55
N LEU A 231 1.10 5.45 -0.63
CA LEU A 231 1.10 6.60 0.27
C LEU A 231 2.15 6.41 1.38
N PRO A 232 2.84 7.48 1.84
CA PRO A 232 3.98 7.35 2.77
C PRO A 232 3.68 6.60 4.07
N TYR A 233 2.44 6.67 4.55
CA TYR A 233 2.00 6.00 5.77
C TYR A 233 1.62 4.52 5.55
N GLU A 234 1.38 4.07 4.32
CA GLU A 234 0.92 2.71 4.02
C GLU A 234 1.96 1.63 4.31
N ASN A 235 3.25 1.97 4.24
CA ASN A 235 4.36 1.08 4.59
C ASN A 235 4.24 0.50 6.00
N LYS A 236 3.61 1.23 6.93
CA LYS A 236 3.39 0.78 8.31
C LYS A 236 2.31 -0.33 8.41
N PHE A 237 1.48 -0.50 7.39
CA PHE A 237 0.28 -1.36 7.41
C PHE A 237 0.35 -2.53 6.42
N LEU A 238 1.07 -2.37 5.30
CA LEU A 238 1.20 -3.41 4.29
C LEU A 238 2.41 -4.31 4.62
N ILE A 239 2.21 -5.23 5.57
CA ILE A 239 3.22 -6.20 6.02
C ILE A 239 3.68 -7.05 4.83
N LYS A 240 4.98 -6.99 4.49
CA LYS A 240 5.71 -7.61 3.35
C LYS A 240 5.88 -6.73 2.10
N PHE A 241 5.37 -5.50 2.05
CA PHE A 241 5.89 -4.51 1.09
C PHE A 241 7.25 -4.02 1.57
N LYS A 242 8.29 -4.79 1.24
CA LYS A 242 9.69 -4.36 1.41
C LYS A 242 10.16 -3.39 0.31
N LYS A 243 9.25 -2.90 -0.53
CA LYS A 243 9.61 -2.02 -1.64
C LYS A 243 9.68 -0.58 -1.15
N GLN A 244 10.67 0.13 -1.65
CA GLN A 244 10.88 1.55 -1.39
C GLN A 244 9.64 2.33 -1.84
N ASN A 245 9.39 3.49 -1.24
CA ASN A 245 8.44 4.46 -1.82
C ASN A 245 8.77 4.65 -3.31
N ASN A 246 7.76 4.90 -4.13
CA ASN A 246 7.93 5.18 -5.55
C ASN A 246 8.50 4.00 -6.34
N THR A 247 8.00 2.78 -6.06
CA THR A 247 8.30 1.58 -6.86
C THR A 247 7.08 1.15 -7.67
N VAL A 248 7.28 0.79 -8.93
CA VAL A 248 6.26 0.14 -9.78
C VAL A 248 6.76 -1.19 -10.32
N THR A 249 5.84 -2.12 -10.52
CA THR A 249 6.13 -3.42 -11.12
C THR A 249 5.42 -3.55 -12.45
N ILE A 250 6.16 -4.01 -13.46
CA ILE A 250 5.74 -4.18 -14.84
C ILE A 250 5.97 -5.64 -15.22
N GLU A 251 4.96 -6.29 -15.76
CA GLU A 251 5.05 -7.64 -16.32
C GLU A 251 5.41 -7.60 -17.80
N SER A 252 5.96 -8.71 -18.28
CA SER A 252 6.48 -8.78 -19.64
C SER A 252 5.44 -8.63 -20.75
N ASP A 253 4.17 -8.90 -20.42
CA ASP A 253 3.04 -8.93 -21.35
C ASP A 253 2.52 -7.53 -21.74
N VAL A 254 3.08 -6.47 -21.15
CA VAL A 254 2.75 -5.06 -21.47
C VAL A 254 3.99 -4.21 -21.76
N LEU A 255 5.13 -4.85 -22.04
CA LEU A 255 6.37 -4.14 -22.37
C LEU A 255 6.30 -3.40 -23.71
N ASP A 256 5.44 -3.85 -24.62
CA ASP A 256 5.11 -3.13 -25.85
C ASP A 256 4.44 -1.76 -25.58
N LYS A 257 3.85 -1.58 -24.40
CA LYS A 257 3.21 -0.34 -23.94
C LYS A 257 4.10 0.51 -23.04
N ILE A 258 5.42 0.34 -23.08
CA ILE A 258 6.34 1.04 -22.19
C ILE A 258 6.21 2.57 -22.23
N ASN A 259 5.81 3.14 -23.38
CA ASN A 259 5.58 4.57 -23.53
C ASN A 259 4.39 5.06 -22.70
N GLU A 260 3.28 4.30 -22.67
CA GLU A 260 2.11 4.61 -21.81
C GLU A 260 2.52 4.57 -20.33
N ILE A 261 3.35 3.58 -19.96
CA ILE A 261 3.86 3.44 -18.59
C ILE A 261 4.83 4.57 -18.22
N ASN A 262 5.62 5.07 -19.18
CA ASN A 262 6.57 6.16 -18.96
C ASN A 262 5.88 7.44 -18.48
N GLU A 263 4.71 7.79 -19.04
CA GLU A 263 3.93 8.93 -18.56
C GLU A 263 3.54 8.78 -17.08
N ILE A 264 3.20 7.56 -16.66
CA ILE A 264 2.83 7.26 -15.27
C ILE A 264 4.06 7.37 -14.37
N ILE A 265 5.22 6.90 -14.84
CA ILE A 265 6.50 7.02 -14.13
C ILE A 265 6.83 8.48 -13.87
N VAL A 266 6.70 9.33 -14.89
CA VAL A 266 6.97 10.78 -14.78
C VAL A 266 5.96 11.44 -13.83
N LYS A 267 4.66 11.26 -14.06
CA LYS A 267 3.60 11.89 -13.25
C LYS A 267 3.61 11.42 -11.78
N GLY A 268 3.99 10.17 -11.55
CA GLY A 268 4.05 9.55 -10.23
C GLY A 268 5.39 9.71 -9.52
N GLU A 269 6.35 10.42 -10.11
CA GLU A 269 7.73 10.58 -9.59
C GLU A 269 8.35 9.22 -9.20
N ILE A 270 8.14 8.22 -10.04
CA ILE A 270 8.53 6.84 -9.78
C ILE A 270 10.03 6.69 -10.03
N GLN A 271 10.78 6.33 -8.99
CA GLN A 271 12.24 6.21 -9.06
C GLN A 271 12.70 4.76 -9.26
N ASN A 272 11.87 3.79 -8.89
CA ASN A 272 12.22 2.39 -8.87
C ASN A 272 11.27 1.58 -9.76
N VAL A 273 11.82 0.85 -10.73
CA VAL A 273 11.03 -0.04 -11.61
C VAL A 273 11.48 -1.47 -11.42
N ILE A 274 10.52 -2.38 -11.42
CA ILE A 274 10.74 -3.82 -11.35
C ILE A 274 10.07 -4.46 -12.55
N ILE A 275 10.83 -5.17 -13.36
CA ILE A 275 10.34 -5.91 -14.54
C ILE A 275 10.48 -7.40 -14.25
N GLU A 276 9.38 -8.13 -14.31
CA GLU A 276 9.36 -9.55 -13.96
C GLU A 276 8.76 -10.44 -15.06
N ASN A 277 9.15 -11.72 -15.01
CA ASN A 277 8.50 -12.83 -15.73
C ASN A 277 8.52 -12.75 -17.26
N ILE A 278 9.61 -12.27 -17.88
CA ILE A 278 9.76 -12.33 -19.34
C ILE A 278 9.82 -13.79 -19.80
N LEU A 279 8.72 -14.28 -20.37
CA LEU A 279 8.57 -15.66 -20.84
C LEU A 279 9.26 -15.89 -22.18
N LYS A 280 9.36 -17.16 -22.62
CA LYS A 280 10.03 -17.50 -23.89
C LYS A 280 9.23 -17.01 -25.10
N GLU A 281 7.92 -16.96 -24.93
CA GLU A 281 6.90 -16.66 -25.93
C GLU A 281 6.76 -15.14 -26.19
N PHE A 282 7.45 -14.29 -25.43
CA PHE A 282 7.50 -12.85 -25.70
C PHE A 282 7.92 -12.61 -27.16
N GLU A 283 7.19 -11.80 -27.91
CA GLU A 283 7.42 -11.66 -29.36
C GLU A 283 8.65 -10.77 -29.67
N GLY A 284 8.94 -9.76 -28.85
CA GLY A 284 10.02 -8.80 -29.09
C GLY A 284 11.44 -9.39 -28.95
N ASN A 285 12.36 -8.98 -29.83
CA ASN A 285 13.77 -9.40 -29.78
C ASN A 285 14.69 -8.37 -29.12
N GLN A 286 14.19 -7.15 -28.96
CA GLN A 286 14.85 -6.07 -28.25
C GLN A 286 13.83 -5.36 -27.38
N PHE A 287 14.27 -4.91 -26.23
CA PHE A 287 13.49 -4.11 -25.31
C PHE A 287 14.31 -2.91 -24.86
N ASP A 288 13.87 -1.72 -25.23
CA ASP A 288 14.59 -0.47 -25.02
C ASP A 288 13.94 0.33 -23.88
N LEU A 289 14.70 0.51 -22.79
CA LEU A 289 14.28 1.27 -21.62
C LEU A 289 14.90 2.67 -21.55
N THR A 290 15.62 3.10 -22.58
CA THR A 290 16.42 4.35 -22.54
C THR A 290 15.60 5.60 -22.23
N THR A 291 14.30 5.58 -22.50
CA THR A 291 13.37 6.70 -22.25
C THR A 291 12.84 6.77 -20.82
N LEU A 292 13.09 5.76 -19.98
CA LEU A 292 12.57 5.74 -18.60
C LEU A 292 13.43 6.60 -17.66
N PRO A 293 12.86 7.64 -17.01
CA PRO A 293 13.57 8.50 -16.08
C PRO A 293 13.59 7.89 -14.67
N ILE A 294 14.32 6.79 -14.51
CA ILE A 294 14.37 5.99 -13.27
C ILE A 294 15.78 5.94 -12.68
N GLU A 295 15.86 5.78 -11.36
CA GLU A 295 17.15 5.67 -10.66
C GLU A 295 17.56 4.21 -10.41
N SER A 296 16.59 3.32 -10.26
CA SER A 296 16.82 1.91 -9.94
C SER A 296 15.94 0.98 -10.75
N LEU A 297 16.53 -0.10 -11.25
CA LEU A 297 15.86 -1.10 -12.06
C LEU A 297 16.18 -2.50 -11.53
N SER A 298 15.13 -3.31 -11.34
CA SER A 298 15.28 -4.74 -11.07
C SER A 298 14.64 -5.55 -12.19
N ILE A 299 15.39 -6.48 -12.80
CA ILE A 299 14.90 -7.39 -13.83
C ILE A 299 14.96 -8.81 -13.28
N THR A 300 13.82 -9.51 -13.22
CA THR A 300 13.75 -10.84 -12.61
C THR A 300 13.07 -11.87 -13.51
N LYS A 301 13.53 -13.13 -13.43
CA LYS A 301 12.92 -14.31 -14.07
C LYS A 301 12.75 -14.19 -15.59
N VAL A 302 13.83 -13.88 -16.30
CA VAL A 302 13.83 -13.73 -17.76
C VAL A 302 14.26 -15.03 -18.43
N LYS A 303 13.35 -15.62 -19.22
CA LYS A 303 13.54 -16.93 -19.86
C LYS A 303 13.92 -16.85 -21.35
N LYS A 304 13.62 -15.75 -22.06
CA LYS A 304 13.90 -15.59 -23.50
C LYS A 304 15.38 -15.28 -23.76
N GLN A 305 16.12 -16.21 -24.36
CA GLN A 305 17.57 -16.02 -24.60
C GLN A 305 17.90 -15.00 -25.69
N SER A 306 17.08 -14.94 -26.75
CA SER A 306 17.31 -14.07 -27.90
C SER A 306 17.01 -12.58 -27.66
N LEU A 307 16.43 -12.25 -26.50
CA LEU A 307 16.11 -10.87 -26.14
C LEU A 307 17.38 -10.09 -25.75
N ILE A 308 17.45 -8.85 -26.21
CA ILE A 308 18.41 -7.84 -25.75
C ILE A 308 17.66 -6.76 -24.98
N ILE A 309 18.09 -6.49 -23.74
CA ILE A 309 17.50 -5.45 -22.90
C ILE A 309 18.47 -4.27 -22.81
N ILE A 310 18.07 -3.10 -23.31
CA ILE A 310 18.88 -1.87 -23.27
C ILE A 310 18.47 -1.07 -22.05
N ILE A 311 19.44 -0.73 -21.22
CA ILE A 311 19.23 -0.10 -19.91
C ILE A 311 19.27 1.44 -20.01
N PRO A 312 18.48 2.18 -19.19
CA PRO A 312 18.52 3.63 -19.21
C PRO A 312 19.90 4.19 -18.81
N PRO A 313 20.44 5.19 -19.54
CA PRO A 313 21.81 5.68 -19.32
C PRO A 313 22.02 6.31 -17.93
N ASN A 314 20.98 6.95 -17.39
CA ASN A 314 21.03 7.63 -16.10
C ASN A 314 20.75 6.71 -14.90
N LEU A 315 20.68 5.39 -15.12
CA LEU A 315 20.40 4.43 -14.06
C LEU A 315 21.55 4.39 -13.05
N LYS A 316 21.22 4.46 -11.75
CA LYS A 316 22.21 4.39 -10.66
C LYS A 316 22.36 2.97 -10.10
N SER A 317 21.27 2.20 -10.08
CA SER A 317 21.24 0.87 -9.45
C SER A 317 20.57 -0.16 -10.36
N LEU A 318 21.27 -1.25 -10.67
CA LEU A 318 20.74 -2.37 -11.45
C LEU A 318 20.81 -3.67 -10.66
N THR A 319 19.68 -4.39 -10.61
CA THR A 319 19.58 -5.74 -10.03
C THR A 319 19.02 -6.71 -11.06
N ILE A 320 19.73 -7.79 -11.33
CA ILE A 320 19.32 -8.82 -12.28
C ILE A 320 19.31 -10.17 -11.56
N ASN A 321 18.16 -10.84 -11.59
CA ASN A 321 17.97 -12.14 -10.96
C ASN A 321 17.39 -13.15 -11.94
N SER A 322 18.07 -14.28 -12.14
CA SER A 322 17.62 -15.39 -12.99
C SER A 322 17.28 -14.93 -14.42
N CYS A 323 18.28 -14.47 -15.17
CA CYS A 323 18.10 -13.87 -16.49
C CYS A 323 18.92 -14.60 -17.56
N LYS A 324 18.25 -15.03 -18.63
CA LYS A 324 18.87 -15.70 -19.79
C LYS A 324 19.14 -14.76 -20.97
N SER A 325 18.61 -13.55 -20.96
CA SER A 325 18.75 -12.55 -22.02
C SER A 325 20.08 -11.80 -21.94
N SER A 326 20.48 -11.20 -23.05
CA SER A 326 21.59 -10.24 -23.06
C SER A 326 21.12 -8.90 -22.51
N ILE A 327 21.99 -8.21 -21.78
CA ILE A 327 21.68 -6.89 -21.19
C ILE A 327 22.79 -5.94 -21.61
N ASP A 328 22.38 -4.81 -22.20
CA ASP A 328 23.27 -3.74 -22.62
C ASP A 328 23.27 -2.63 -21.56
N ILE A 329 24.40 -2.50 -20.87
CA ILE A 329 24.68 -1.43 -19.90
C ILE A 329 25.80 -0.50 -20.37
N SER A 330 26.20 -0.56 -21.65
CA SER A 330 27.37 0.17 -22.18
C SER A 330 27.30 1.68 -21.96
N LYS A 331 26.09 2.23 -21.89
CA LYS A 331 25.83 3.67 -21.67
C LYS A 331 25.56 4.03 -20.19
N CYS A 332 25.74 3.10 -19.26
CA CYS A 332 25.37 3.28 -17.86
C CYS A 332 26.61 3.41 -16.97
N HIS A 333 26.58 4.38 -16.05
CA HIS A 333 27.57 4.50 -14.98
C HIS A 333 26.92 4.14 -13.64
N LEU A 334 26.87 2.85 -13.34
CA LEU A 334 26.16 2.31 -12.18
C LEU A 334 26.93 2.55 -10.88
N LYS A 335 26.21 2.95 -9.83
CA LYS A 335 26.70 2.93 -8.45
C LYS A 335 26.54 1.58 -7.78
N LYS A 336 25.53 0.81 -8.21
CA LYS A 336 25.24 -0.51 -7.66
C LYS A 336 24.87 -1.49 -8.76
N LEU A 337 25.51 -2.65 -8.73
CA LEU A 337 25.23 -3.76 -9.63
C LEU A 337 25.09 -5.06 -8.85
N VAL A 338 23.97 -5.76 -9.06
CA VAL A 338 23.72 -7.09 -8.50
C VAL A 338 23.36 -8.04 -9.64
N LEU A 339 24.19 -9.04 -9.91
CA LEU A 339 23.93 -10.10 -10.88
C LEU A 339 23.82 -11.45 -10.17
N ASN A 340 22.66 -12.07 -10.26
CA ASN A 340 22.40 -13.37 -9.68
C ASN A 340 21.79 -14.29 -10.73
N ASN A 341 22.41 -15.44 -10.99
CA ASN A 341 21.98 -16.40 -12.02
C ASN A 341 21.80 -15.74 -13.41
N TYR A 342 22.79 -14.97 -13.83
CA TYR A 342 22.84 -14.36 -15.17
C TYR A 342 23.49 -15.32 -16.17
N HIS A 343 22.83 -15.55 -17.30
CA HIS A 343 23.27 -16.49 -18.35
C HIS A 343 23.28 -15.87 -19.75
N GLY A 344 23.13 -14.54 -19.86
CA GLY A 344 23.22 -13.85 -21.14
C GLY A 344 24.65 -13.74 -21.66
N LYS A 345 24.83 -12.86 -22.65
CA LYS A 345 26.15 -12.47 -23.19
C LYS A 345 26.98 -11.77 -22.11
N LEU A 346 28.29 -11.79 -22.32
CA LEU A 346 29.24 -11.16 -21.42
C LEU A 346 28.94 -9.66 -21.28
N ILE A 347 28.83 -9.18 -20.04
CA ILE A 347 28.47 -7.79 -19.73
C ILE A 347 29.74 -6.95 -19.58
N GLU A 348 29.79 -5.80 -20.24
CA GLU A 348 30.85 -4.80 -20.06
C GLU A 348 30.50 -3.87 -18.90
N ILE A 349 31.29 -3.90 -17.83
CA ILE A 349 31.06 -3.15 -16.59
C ILE A 349 32.11 -2.03 -16.49
N HIS A 350 31.63 -0.78 -16.48
CA HIS A 350 32.42 0.39 -16.13
C HIS A 350 32.35 0.60 -14.61
N ASP A 351 33.48 0.46 -13.91
CA ASP A 351 33.51 0.42 -12.44
C ASP A 351 33.79 1.77 -11.76
N ASP A 352 34.05 2.83 -12.54
CA ASP A 352 34.48 4.16 -12.07
C ASP A 352 33.62 4.74 -10.93
N ASN A 353 32.32 4.47 -10.95
CA ASN A 353 31.34 4.97 -9.99
C ASN A 353 30.76 3.87 -9.09
N LEU A 354 31.25 2.63 -9.18
CA LEU A 354 30.65 1.46 -8.57
C LEU A 354 31.00 1.34 -7.08
N GLU A 355 30.02 1.64 -6.23
CA GLU A 355 30.15 1.57 -4.76
C GLU A 355 29.80 0.18 -4.22
N LYS A 356 28.94 -0.57 -4.94
CA LYS A 356 28.43 -1.88 -4.48
C LYS A 356 28.26 -2.88 -5.61
N LEU A 357 28.94 -4.02 -5.48
CA LEU A 357 28.88 -5.14 -6.42
C LEU A 357 28.48 -6.44 -5.70
N LYS A 358 27.62 -7.24 -6.34
CA LYS A 358 27.39 -8.64 -5.96
C LYS A 358 27.21 -9.52 -7.20
N LEU A 359 28.06 -10.51 -7.37
CA LEU A 359 28.04 -11.47 -8.48
C LEU A 359 27.95 -12.90 -7.93
N VAL A 360 27.00 -13.69 -8.42
CA VAL A 360 26.82 -15.10 -8.00
C VAL A 360 27.25 -16.09 -9.10
N LEU A 361 27.52 -15.62 -10.33
CA LEU A 361 28.17 -16.33 -11.44
C LEU A 361 28.88 -15.29 -12.32
N ASP A 362 30.15 -15.51 -12.68
CA ASP A 362 30.95 -14.53 -13.41
C ASP A 362 30.88 -14.74 -14.94
N ARG A 363 30.34 -13.74 -15.63
CA ARG A 363 30.33 -13.56 -17.09
C ARG A 363 30.46 -12.08 -17.41
N SER A 364 31.50 -11.43 -16.86
CA SER A 364 31.71 -9.98 -16.99
C SER A 364 33.06 -9.61 -17.59
N LYS A 365 33.10 -8.49 -18.33
CA LYS A 365 34.30 -7.74 -18.71
C LYS A 365 34.36 -6.50 -17.85
N TRP A 366 35.55 -6.16 -17.36
CA TRP A 366 35.76 -4.98 -16.54
C TRP A 366 36.44 -3.89 -17.34
N TYR A 367 36.05 -2.65 -17.06
CA TYR A 367 36.69 -1.45 -17.57
C TYR A 367 36.84 -0.46 -16.42
N HIS A 368 38.07 -0.04 -16.13
CA HIS A 368 38.42 0.96 -15.14
C HIS A 368 39.02 2.17 -15.85
N ASN A 369 38.42 3.35 -15.67
CA ASN A 369 38.73 4.60 -16.34
C ASN A 369 38.79 4.47 -17.88
N GLY A 370 37.94 3.62 -18.47
CA GLY A 370 37.93 3.34 -19.91
C GLY A 370 39.07 2.44 -20.41
N THR A 371 39.87 1.88 -19.50
CA THR A 371 40.95 0.91 -19.77
C THR A 371 40.58 -0.48 -19.26
N TYR A 372 41.06 -1.52 -19.96
CA TYR A 372 40.79 -2.92 -19.64
C TYR A 372 41.55 -3.41 -18.41
#